data_AF-A0A3D0R5D4-F1
#
_entry.id   AF-A0A3D0R5D4-F1
#
_cell.length_a   1.000
_cell.length_b   1.000
_cell.length_c   1.000
_cell.angle_alpha   90.00
_cell.angle_beta   90.00
_cell.angle_gamma   90.00
#
_symmetry.space_group_name_H-M   'P 1'
#
loop_
_entity.id
_entity.type
_entity.pdbx_description
1 polymer ?
#
loop_
_entity_poly.entity_id
_entity_poly.type
_entity_poly.pdbx_seq_one_letter_code
_entity_poly.pdbx_strand_id
1 'polypeptide(L)'
;MKQCVLFIGLCVLTHHASANHNWLCVAEDRYHHSWQATGYHEQIALNRAFDACKKNSHLPFSCSVSQASCTAYDSKLLRTAGFQCVAIDKLATAWVGNTYRTPAKALMAAKRYCQNQSPLPDTCYTYPILCKTVIFPIKQT
;
A
#
# COMPACT_ATOMS: atom_id res chain seq x y z
N MET A 1 22.42 -18.73 -10.73
CA MET A 1 23.25 -19.87 -11.15
C MET A 1 22.84 -20.24 -12.58
N LYS A 2 23.79 -20.31 -13.53
CA LYS A 2 23.52 -20.61 -14.95
C LYS A 2 23.70 -22.11 -15.19
N GLN A 3 22.75 -22.77 -15.82
CA GLN A 3 22.86 -24.18 -16.21
C GLN A 3 22.63 -24.28 -17.71
N CYS A 4 23.61 -24.85 -18.43
CA CYS A 4 23.51 -25.14 -19.86
C CYS A 4 23.11 -26.61 -20.05
N VAL A 5 22.07 -26.86 -20.84
CA VAL A 5 21.71 -28.20 -21.31
C VAL A 5 22.05 -28.27 -22.80
N LEU A 6 22.89 -29.23 -23.18
CA LEU A 6 23.45 -29.38 -24.52
C LEU A 6 22.58 -30.37 -25.32
N PHE A 7 21.75 -29.86 -26.22
CA PHE A 7 21.18 -30.65 -27.31
C PHE A 7 21.76 -30.13 -28.62
N ILE A 8 22.48 -31.01 -29.32
CA ILE A 8 22.91 -30.93 -30.73
C ILE A 8 22.97 -29.48 -31.29
N GLY A 9 24.13 -28.84 -31.10
CA GLY A 9 24.57 -27.73 -31.95
C GLY A 9 23.90 -26.37 -31.79
N LEU A 10 22.86 -26.20 -30.97
CA LEU A 10 22.25 -24.89 -30.70
C LEU A 10 22.22 -24.63 -29.19
N CYS A 11 23.10 -23.74 -28.71
CA CYS A 11 23.09 -23.29 -27.32
C CYS A 11 21.94 -22.29 -27.14
N VAL A 12 20.75 -22.78 -26.82
CA VAL A 12 19.61 -21.91 -26.51
C VAL A 12 19.81 -21.35 -25.12
N LEU A 13 20.15 -20.06 -25.03
CA LEU A 13 20.18 -19.32 -23.77
C LEU A 13 18.74 -19.13 -23.26
N THR A 14 18.22 -20.12 -22.53
CA THR A 14 16.96 -19.95 -21.80
C THR A 14 17.18 -18.95 -20.67
N HIS A 15 16.75 -17.71 -20.88
CA HIS A 15 16.60 -16.74 -19.80
C HIS A 15 15.40 -17.19 -18.96
N HIS A 16 15.66 -17.85 -17.83
CA HIS A 16 14.68 -17.85 -16.76
C HIS A 16 14.60 -16.39 -16.28
N ALA A 17 13.58 -15.67 -16.74
CA ALA A 17 13.16 -14.46 -16.07
C ALA A 17 12.80 -14.89 -14.63
N SER A 18 13.78 -14.78 -13.72
CA SER A 18 13.52 -14.79 -12.29
C SER A 18 12.58 -13.61 -12.08
N ALA A 19 11.28 -13.89 -12.04
CA ALA A 19 10.32 -12.89 -11.63
C ALA A 19 10.78 -12.42 -10.26
N ASN A 20 11.20 -11.16 -10.17
CA ASN A 20 11.62 -10.52 -8.93
C ASN A 20 10.37 -10.35 -8.06
N HIS A 21 9.91 -11.45 -7.48
CA HIS A 21 8.81 -11.48 -6.55
C HIS A 21 9.28 -10.80 -5.28
N ASN A 22 8.63 -9.68 -4.95
CA ASN A 22 8.80 -9.07 -3.65
C ASN A 22 7.89 -9.80 -2.67
N TRP A 23 8.18 -9.75 -1.39
CA TRP A 23 7.48 -10.52 -0.37
C TRP A 23 6.94 -9.60 0.70
N LEU A 24 5.65 -9.69 0.99
CA LEU A 24 4.99 -8.98 2.08
C LEU A 24 4.71 -10.02 3.15
N CYS A 25 5.23 -9.81 4.36
CA CYS A 25 4.93 -10.67 5.50
C CYS A 25 4.24 -9.88 6.60
N VAL A 26 3.37 -10.55 7.35
CA VAL A 26 2.65 -9.98 8.50
C VAL A 26 3.04 -10.76 9.75
N ALA A 27 3.47 -10.03 10.78
CA ALA A 27 3.72 -10.54 12.12
C ALA A 27 2.62 -10.05 13.06
N GLU A 28 2.23 -10.87 14.04
CA GLU A 28 1.17 -10.56 14.99
C GLU A 28 1.62 -10.80 16.43
N ASP A 29 1.08 -10.03 17.37
CA ASP A 29 1.22 -10.28 18.80
C ASP A 29 0.03 -11.10 19.35
N ARG A 30 0.09 -11.48 20.63
CA ARG A 30 -0.99 -12.27 21.26
C ARG A 30 -2.35 -11.56 21.35
N TYR A 31 -2.41 -10.25 21.09
CA TYR A 31 -3.64 -9.47 21.05
C TYR A 31 -4.13 -9.23 19.62
N HIS A 32 -3.53 -9.92 18.64
CA HIS A 32 -3.87 -9.81 17.22
C HIS A 32 -3.61 -8.41 16.64
N HIS A 33 -2.69 -7.65 17.20
CA HIS A 33 -2.14 -6.49 16.50
C HIS A 33 -1.15 -6.98 15.45
N SER A 34 -1.25 -6.42 14.24
CA SER A 34 -0.48 -6.87 13.09
C SER A 34 0.51 -5.82 12.61
N TRP A 35 1.73 -6.24 12.25
CA TRP A 35 2.76 -5.43 11.63
C TRP A 35 3.24 -6.08 10.36
N GLN A 36 3.26 -5.30 9.28
CA GLN A 36 3.62 -5.78 7.95
C GLN A 36 4.98 -5.23 7.52
N ALA A 37 5.75 -6.04 6.81
CA ALA A 37 6.99 -5.58 6.20
C ALA A 37 7.27 -6.27 4.86
N THR A 38 8.12 -5.65 4.07
CA THR A 38 8.44 -6.10 2.71
C THR A 38 9.91 -6.44 2.51
N GLY A 39 10.20 -7.34 1.59
CA GLY A 39 11.57 -7.72 1.21
C GLY A 39 11.65 -8.22 -0.23
N TYR A 40 12.84 -8.17 -0.81
CA TYR A 40 13.10 -8.76 -2.13
C TYR A 40 13.20 -10.30 -2.07
N HIS A 41 13.33 -10.85 -0.86
CA HIS A 41 13.22 -12.26 -0.55
C HIS A 41 12.28 -12.45 0.65
N GLU A 42 11.60 -13.59 0.68
CA GLU A 42 10.64 -13.96 1.73
C GLU A 42 11.25 -13.83 3.12
N GLN A 43 12.44 -14.41 3.34
CA GLN A 43 13.12 -14.39 4.63
C GLN A 43 13.38 -12.96 5.13
N ILE A 44 13.65 -12.02 4.22
CA ILE A 44 13.93 -10.63 4.57
C ILE A 44 12.65 -9.93 4.98
N ALA A 45 11.55 -10.18 4.26
CA ALA A 45 10.24 -9.67 4.61
C ALA A 45 9.77 -10.20 5.98
N LEU A 46 9.99 -11.49 6.22
CA LEU A 46 9.65 -12.18 7.46
C LEU A 46 10.40 -11.58 8.66
N ASN A 47 11.72 -11.47 8.57
CA ASN A 47 12.54 -10.90 9.64
C ASN A 47 12.14 -9.45 9.92
N ARG A 48 11.90 -8.64 8.89
CA ARG A 48 11.46 -7.25 9.04
C ARG A 48 10.08 -7.14 9.70
N ALA A 49 9.14 -8.02 9.36
CA ALA A 49 7.80 -8.01 9.95
C ALA A 49 7.89 -8.37 11.44
N PHE A 50 8.69 -9.38 11.77
CA PHE A 50 8.97 -9.79 13.15
C PHE A 50 9.64 -8.68 13.96
N ASP A 51 10.64 -8.01 13.40
CA ASP A 51 11.33 -6.89 14.05
C ASP A 51 10.39 -5.69 14.24
N ALA A 52 9.53 -5.41 13.25
CA ALA A 52 8.50 -4.38 13.37
C ALA A 52 7.51 -4.70 14.49
N CYS A 53 7.08 -5.96 14.63
CA CYS A 53 6.25 -6.40 15.75
C CYS A 53 6.97 -6.18 17.09
N LYS A 54 8.20 -6.70 17.25
CA LYS A 54 8.95 -6.55 18.52
C LYS A 54 9.20 -5.10 18.89
N LYS A 55 9.41 -4.24 17.90
CA LYS A 55 9.69 -2.82 18.14
C LYS A 55 8.46 -2.02 18.58
N ASN A 56 7.27 -2.39 18.09
CA ASN A 56 6.06 -1.58 18.24
C ASN A 56 4.96 -2.24 19.09
N SER A 57 5.03 -3.55 19.34
CA SER A 57 4.11 -4.23 20.24
C SER A 57 4.43 -3.88 21.69
N HIS A 58 3.38 -3.79 22.51
CA HIS A 58 3.51 -3.69 23.96
C HIS A 58 3.97 -5.02 24.59
N LEU A 59 3.96 -6.11 23.81
CA LEU A 59 4.34 -7.46 24.24
C LEU A 59 5.32 -8.09 23.22
N PRO A 60 6.58 -7.62 23.15
CA PRO A 60 7.54 -8.02 22.12
C PRO A 60 7.82 -9.53 22.10
N PHE A 61 7.78 -10.19 23.26
CA PHE A 61 7.99 -11.64 23.37
C PHE A 61 6.83 -12.49 22.85
N SER A 62 5.67 -11.87 22.61
CA SER A 62 4.49 -12.55 22.06
C SER A 62 4.37 -12.45 20.55
N CYS A 63 5.30 -11.73 19.92
CA CYS A 63 5.34 -11.60 18.47
C CYS A 63 5.53 -12.97 17.82
N SER A 64 4.79 -13.20 16.75
CA SER A 64 4.89 -14.39 15.91
C SER A 64 4.77 -13.99 14.45
N VAL A 65 5.51 -14.68 13.59
CA VAL A 65 5.42 -14.55 12.14
C VAL A 65 5.59 -15.95 11.56
N SER A 66 4.85 -16.26 10.50
CA SER A 66 4.96 -17.54 9.81
C SER A 66 5.16 -17.32 8.32
N GLN A 67 5.76 -18.29 7.62
CA GLN A 67 5.85 -18.28 6.16
C GLN A 67 4.45 -18.25 5.51
N ALA A 68 3.45 -18.89 6.13
CA ALA A 68 2.06 -18.83 5.65
C ALA A 68 1.46 -17.42 5.73
N SER A 69 2.03 -16.54 6.57
CA SER A 69 1.67 -15.12 6.68
C SER A 69 2.45 -14.23 5.69
N CYS A 70 3.20 -14.85 4.77
CA CYS A 70 3.95 -14.18 3.71
C CYS A 70 3.27 -14.38 2.35
N THR A 71 3.22 -13.31 1.56
CA THR A 71 2.65 -13.34 0.22
C THR A 71 3.65 -12.73 -0.76
N ALA A 72 3.98 -13.50 -1.79
CA ALA A 72 4.69 -12.99 -2.95
C ALA A 72 3.81 -11.97 -3.68
N TYR A 73 4.36 -10.79 -3.94
CA TYR A 73 3.71 -9.68 -4.62
C TYR A 73 4.66 -9.08 -5.66
N ASP A 74 4.08 -8.52 -6.72
CA ASP A 74 4.86 -7.68 -7.64
C ASP A 74 5.06 -6.31 -6.97
N SER A 75 6.29 -5.80 -6.85
CA SER A 75 6.54 -4.48 -6.20
C SER A 75 5.75 -3.34 -6.81
N LYS A 76 5.29 -3.49 -8.06
CA LYS A 76 4.38 -2.56 -8.72
C LYS A 76 2.97 -2.55 -8.14
N LEU A 77 2.61 -3.50 -7.25
CA LEU A 77 1.27 -3.79 -6.75
C LEU A 77 1.07 -3.59 -5.25
N LEU A 78 2.09 -3.26 -4.44
CA LEU A 78 1.85 -2.80 -3.07
C LEU A 78 1.32 -1.38 -3.06
N ARG A 79 0.01 -1.34 -3.21
CA ARG A 79 -0.82 -0.19 -3.51
C ARG A 79 -1.88 -0.17 -2.42
N THR A 80 -1.76 0.67 -1.40
CA THR A 80 -2.89 0.83 -0.47
C THR A 80 -3.94 1.71 -1.15
N ALA A 81 -5.18 1.24 -1.14
CA ALA A 81 -6.30 2.02 -1.64
C ALA A 81 -6.47 3.27 -0.76
N GLY A 82 -6.35 4.42 -1.39
CA GLY A 82 -6.70 5.72 -0.87
C GLY A 82 -7.95 6.26 -1.53
N PHE A 83 -8.49 7.32 -0.96
CA PHE A 83 -9.64 8.04 -1.47
C PHE A 83 -9.25 9.50 -1.67
N GLN A 84 -9.53 10.02 -2.85
CA GLN A 84 -9.43 11.43 -3.17
C GLN A 84 -10.80 11.89 -3.61
N CYS A 85 -11.32 12.93 -2.97
CA CYS A 85 -12.65 13.45 -3.25
C CYS A 85 -12.58 14.88 -3.79
N VAL A 86 -13.62 15.28 -4.51
CA VAL A 86 -13.81 16.63 -5.03
C VAL A 86 -14.98 17.29 -4.30
N ALA A 87 -14.80 18.54 -3.94
CA ALA A 87 -15.89 19.42 -3.51
C ALA A 87 -16.25 20.39 -4.64
N ILE A 88 -17.52 20.75 -4.72
CA ILE A 88 -18.04 21.66 -5.73
C ILE A 88 -18.73 22.83 -5.02
N ASP A 89 -18.50 24.05 -5.50
CA ASP A 89 -19.22 25.24 -5.02
C ASP A 89 -20.41 25.58 -5.92
N LYS A 90 -21.16 26.64 -5.57
CA LYS A 90 -22.33 27.06 -6.35
C LYS A 90 -21.97 27.55 -7.78
N LEU A 91 -20.71 27.89 -8.05
CA LEU A 91 -20.23 28.24 -9.38
C LEU A 91 -19.79 27.02 -10.20
N ALA A 92 -20.04 25.81 -9.69
CA ALA A 92 -19.59 24.56 -10.27
C ALA A 92 -18.05 24.43 -10.35
N THR A 93 -17.32 25.18 -9.52
CA THR A 93 -15.86 25.05 -9.46
C THR A 93 -15.49 23.77 -8.72
N ALA A 94 -14.63 22.95 -9.31
CA ALA A 94 -14.16 21.70 -8.72
C ALA A 94 -12.90 21.93 -7.86
N TRP A 95 -12.98 21.56 -6.59
CA TRP A 95 -11.90 21.68 -5.61
C TRP A 95 -11.43 20.28 -5.19
N VAL A 96 -10.28 19.85 -5.71
CA VAL A 96 -9.74 18.52 -5.47
C VAL A 96 -9.06 18.47 -4.09
N GLY A 97 -9.59 17.64 -3.19
CA GLY A 97 -9.00 17.44 -1.87
C GLY A 97 -7.73 16.59 -1.89
N ASN A 98 -7.04 16.57 -0.75
CA ASN A 98 -5.95 15.64 -0.50
C ASN A 98 -6.45 14.19 -0.42
N THR A 99 -5.51 13.25 -0.51
CA THR A 99 -5.81 11.83 -0.42
C THR A 99 -5.76 11.31 1.00
N TYR A 100 -6.72 10.46 1.38
CA TYR A 100 -6.78 9.82 2.70
C TYR A 100 -7.04 8.32 2.59
N ARG A 101 -6.74 7.57 3.65
CA ARG A 101 -7.02 6.12 3.71
C ARG A 101 -8.51 5.78 3.81
N THR A 102 -9.33 6.70 4.31
CA THR A 102 -10.78 6.47 4.48
C THR A 102 -11.59 7.44 3.63
N PRO A 103 -12.71 6.99 3.02
CA PRO A 103 -13.58 7.86 2.21
C PRO A 103 -14.11 9.06 3.00
N ALA A 104 -14.51 8.82 4.26
CA ALA A 104 -15.05 9.87 5.12
C ALA A 104 -14.05 11.00 5.38
N LYS A 105 -12.77 10.67 5.63
CA LYS A 105 -11.73 11.69 5.81
C LYS A 105 -11.47 12.46 4.52
N ALA A 106 -11.46 11.77 3.38
CA ALA A 106 -11.28 12.40 2.08
C ALA A 106 -12.44 13.36 1.73
N LEU A 107 -13.69 12.97 2.01
CA LEU A 107 -14.88 13.82 1.83
C LEU A 107 -14.81 15.08 2.69
N MET A 108 -14.51 14.94 3.98
CA MET A 108 -14.40 16.08 4.89
C MET A 108 -13.27 17.01 4.49
N ALA A 109 -12.11 16.46 4.11
CA ALA A 109 -10.97 17.25 3.69
C ALA A 109 -11.23 18.00 2.37
N ALA A 110 -11.89 17.38 1.40
CA ALA A 110 -12.28 18.04 0.15
C ALA A 110 -13.25 19.21 0.42
N LYS A 111 -14.26 19.00 1.28
CA LYS A 111 -15.19 20.08 1.66
C LYS A 111 -14.45 21.23 2.33
N ARG A 112 -13.58 20.95 3.30
CA ARG A 112 -12.78 21.96 3.99
C ARG A 112 -11.84 22.70 3.04
N TYR A 113 -11.25 22.00 2.08
CA TYR A 113 -10.39 22.62 1.09
C TYR A 113 -11.16 23.62 0.22
N CYS A 114 -12.35 23.23 -0.28
CA CYS A 114 -13.24 24.17 -0.97
C CYS A 114 -13.60 25.37 -0.09
N GLN A 115 -13.99 25.15 1.17
CA GLN A 115 -14.34 26.23 2.10
C GLN A 115 -13.18 27.22 2.34
N ASN A 116 -11.94 26.76 2.24
CA ASN A 116 -10.77 27.61 2.45
C ASN A 116 -10.33 28.35 1.19
N GLN A 117 -10.79 27.98 -0.01
CA GLN A 117 -10.25 28.44 -1.29
C GLN A 117 -11.30 29.06 -2.21
N SER A 118 -12.55 28.58 -2.12
CA SER A 118 -13.65 29.08 -2.92
C SER A 118 -14.02 30.50 -2.50
N PRO A 119 -14.36 31.38 -3.46
CA PRO A 119 -14.97 32.67 -3.14
C PRO A 119 -16.37 32.54 -2.50
N LEU A 120 -16.98 31.35 -2.51
CA LEU A 120 -18.29 31.05 -1.94
C LEU A 120 -18.22 29.88 -0.95
N PRO A 121 -17.53 30.06 0.19
CA PRO A 121 -17.18 28.97 1.10
C PRO A 121 -18.40 28.22 1.67
N ASP A 122 -19.48 28.92 1.97
CA ASP A 122 -20.71 28.32 2.53
C ASP A 122 -21.46 27.45 1.52
N THR A 123 -21.12 27.55 0.23
CA THR A 123 -21.77 26.78 -0.83
C THR A 123 -21.03 25.50 -1.18
N CYS A 124 -19.92 25.20 -0.49
CA CYS A 124 -19.14 24.00 -0.74
C CYS A 124 -19.87 22.73 -0.30
N TYR A 125 -20.15 21.85 -1.25
CA TYR A 125 -20.73 20.53 -1.01
C TYR A 125 -19.84 19.42 -1.56
N THR A 126 -19.98 18.24 -0.96
CA THR A 126 -19.31 17.01 -1.38
C THR A 126 -20.33 15.89 -1.45
N TYR A 127 -20.13 14.97 -2.39
CA TYR A 127 -20.90 13.73 -2.49
C TYR A 127 -19.96 12.54 -2.55
N PRO A 128 -20.30 11.39 -1.91
CA PRO A 128 -19.47 10.18 -1.99
C PRO A 128 -19.15 9.73 -3.42
N ILE A 129 -20.05 9.97 -4.38
CA ILE A 129 -19.83 9.64 -5.80
C ILE A 129 -18.73 10.48 -6.46
N LEU A 130 -18.37 11.63 -5.88
CA LEU A 130 -17.27 12.49 -6.35
C LEU A 130 -15.91 12.07 -5.78
N CYS A 131 -15.86 10.92 -5.12
CA CYS A 131 -14.62 10.31 -4.66
C CYS A 131 -14.14 9.28 -5.67
N LYS A 132 -12.84 9.32 -5.95
CA LYS A 132 -12.15 8.25 -6.67
C LYS A 132 -11.24 7.49 -5.74
N THR A 133 -11.17 6.18 -5.95
CA THR A 133 -10.09 5.38 -5.39
C THR A 133 -8.80 5.77 -6.08
N VAL A 134 -7.80 6.12 -5.29
CA VAL A 134 -6.44 6.32 -5.76
C VAL A 134 -5.54 5.32 -5.10
N ILE A 135 -4.39 5.11 -5.70
CA ILE A 135 -3.46 4.10 -5.26
C ILE A 135 -2.26 4.80 -4.64
N PHE A 136 -1.97 4.52 -3.37
CA PHE A 136 -0.75 4.97 -2.72
C PHE A 136 0.38 3.97 -2.93
N PRO A 137 1.59 4.41 -3.32
CA PRO A 137 2.77 3.61 -3.04
C PRO A 137 2.91 3.51 -1.52
N ILE A 138 3.11 2.29 -0.99
CA ILE A 138 3.44 2.13 0.43
C ILE A 138 4.75 2.88 0.68
N LYS A 139 4.69 4.00 1.42
CA LYS A 139 5.91 4.62 1.95
C LYS A 139 6.52 3.64 2.94
N GLN A 140 7.70 3.15 2.59
CA GLN A 140 8.56 2.38 3.47
C GLN A 140 9.06 3.34 4.55
N THR A 141 8.66 3.10 5.80
CA THR A 141 9.22 3.71 7.01
C THR A 141 10.36 2.88 7.55
#